data_AF-A0A6M0RPA9-F1
#
_entry.id   AF-A0A6M0RPA9-F1
#
_cell.length_a   1.000
_cell.length_b   1.000
_cell.length_c   1.000
_cell.angle_alpha   90.00
_cell.angle_beta   90.00
_cell.angle_gamma   90.00
#
_symmetry.space_group_name_H-M   'P 1'
#
loop_
_entity.id
_entity.type
_entity.pdbx_description
1 polymer ?
#
loop_
_entity_poly.entity_id
_entity_poly.type
_entity_poly.pdbx_seq_one_letter_code
_entity_poly.pdbx_strand_id
1 'polypeptide(L)' 'MQLVMPRKAVTYRFDERIIAAVKARARQDNSSANNWLETLLIKVLREDGVLPDDFEPLGETRGGDRTTKKESTEDG' A
#
# COMPACT_ATOMS: atom_id res chain seq x y z
N MET A 1 -2.53 9.93 21.50
CA MET A 1 -1.31 9.14 21.18
C MET A 1 -1.69 8.22 20.02
N GLN A 2 -1.12 8.43 18.84
CA GLN A 2 -1.37 7.55 17.69
C GLN A 2 -0.53 6.28 17.90
N LEU A 3 -1.18 5.14 18.11
CA LEU A 3 -0.51 3.85 18.19
C LEU A 3 0.09 3.56 16.81
N VAL A 4 1.38 3.84 16.65
CA VAL A 4 2.12 3.48 15.43
C VAL A 4 2.21 1.96 15.41
N MET A 5 1.27 1.30 14.73
CA MET A 5 1.34 -0.15 14.51
C MET A 5 2.39 -0.41 13.43
N PRO A 6 3.55 -1.01 13.76
CA PRO A 6 4.58 -1.27 12.77
C PRO A 6 4.09 -2.34 11.80
N ARG A 7 4.21 -2.09 10.48
CA ARG A 7 3.97 -3.11 9.45
C ARG A 7 4.92 -4.28 9.70
N LYS A 8 4.38 -5.49 9.88
CA LYS A 8 5.17 -6.72 9.99
C LYS A 8 5.19 -7.43 8.65
N ALA A 9 6.38 -7.71 8.12
CA ALA A 9 6.52 -8.47 6.89
C ALA A 9 6.10 -9.93 7.10
N VAL A 10 5.28 -10.45 6.17
CA VAL A 10 4.88 -11.85 6.10
C VAL A 10 5.07 -12.33 4.67
N THR A 11 5.61 -13.53 4.50
CA THR A 11 5.85 -14.14 3.18
C THR A 11 4.81 -15.22 2.89
N TYR A 12 3.98 -14.98 1.88
CA TYR A 12 3.05 -15.98 1.34
C TYR A 12 3.56 -16.51 0.00
N ARG A 13 3.21 -17.75 -0.33
CA ARG A 13 3.47 -18.35 -1.65
C ARG A 13 2.18 -18.30 -2.47
N PHE A 14 2.21 -17.59 -3.59
CA PHE A 14 1.10 -17.46 -4.52
C PHE A 14 1.46 -18.02 -5.89
N ASP A 15 0.45 -18.45 -6.65
CA ASP A 15 0.58 -18.77 -8.07
C ASP A 15 1.04 -17.53 -8.84
N GLU A 16 1.95 -17.72 -9.80
CA GLU A 16 2.52 -16.63 -10.60
C GLU A 16 1.45 -15.82 -11.36
N ARG A 17 0.38 -16.46 -11.82
CA ARG A 17 -0.73 -15.81 -12.53
C ARG A 17 -1.47 -14.85 -11.62
N ILE A 18 -1.61 -15.19 -10.34
CA ILE A 18 -2.22 -14.31 -9.33
C ILE A 18 -1.31 -13.12 -9.09
N ILE A 19 0.00 -13.34 -8.93
CA ILE A 19 0.97 -12.25 -8.75
C ILE A 19 0.92 -11.28 -9.94
N ALA A 20 0.85 -11.79 -11.16
CA ALA A 20 0.74 -10.99 -12.37
C ALA A 20 -0.57 -10.19 -12.42
N ALA A 21 -1.71 -10.82 -12.11
CA ALA A 21 -3.02 -10.18 -12.09
C ALA A 21 -3.09 -9.05 -11.04
N VAL A 22 -2.61 -9.29 -9.81
CA VAL A 22 -2.55 -8.30 -8.74
C VAL A 22 -1.70 -7.10 -9.15
N LYS A 23 -0.51 -7.34 -9.73
CA LYS A 23 0.36 -6.26 -10.21
C LYS A 23 -0.29 -5.45 -11.34
N ALA A 24 -0.95 -6.11 -12.29
CA ALA A 24 -1.63 -5.43 -13.39
C ALA A 24 -2.78 -4.56 -12.88
N ARG A 25 -3.58 -5.08 -11.95
CA ARG A 25 -4.71 -4.34 -11.39
C ARG A 25 -4.28 -3.17 -10.52
N ALA A 26 -3.28 -3.36 -9.66
CA ALA A 26 -2.74 -2.28 -8.84
C ALA A 26 -2.23 -1.10 -9.69
N ARG A 27 -1.58 -1.38 -10.84
CA ARG A 27 -1.14 -0.34 -11.79
C ARG A 27 -2.31 0.43 -12.41
N GLN A 28 -3.42 -0.25 -12.74
CA GLN A 28 -4.63 0.42 -13.25
C GLN A 28 -5.21 1.38 -12.21
N ASP A 29 -5.13 1.01 -10.93
CA ASP A 29 -5.65 1.78 -9.80
C ASP A 29 -4.61 2.81 -9.26
N ASN A 30 -3.49 3.04 -9.97
CA ASN A 30 -2.36 3.90 -9.54
C ASN A 30 -1.83 3.58 -8.12
N SER A 31 -1.92 2.31 -7.72
CA SER A 31 -1.55 1.82 -6.40
C SER A 31 -0.41 0.80 -6.47
N SER A 32 0.23 0.53 -5.33
CA SER A 32 1.18 -0.58 -5.23
C SER A 32 0.46 -1.92 -5.09
N ALA A 33 1.06 -3.01 -5.60
CA ALA A 33 0.50 -4.35 -5.45
C ALA A 33 0.24 -4.73 -3.99
N ASN A 34 1.07 -4.24 -3.06
CA ASN A 34 0.90 -4.47 -1.63
C ASN A 34 -0.31 -3.70 -1.08
N ASN A 35 -0.43 -2.41 -1.38
CA ASN A 35 -1.57 -1.60 -0.93
C ASN A 35 -2.89 -2.11 -1.50
N TRP A 36 -2.90 -2.49 -2.78
CA TRP A 36 -4.06 -3.08 -3.43
C TRP A 36 -4.48 -4.40 -2.76
N LEU A 37 -3.53 -5.30 -2.53
CA LEU A 37 -3.79 -6.58 -1.88
C LEU A 37 -4.23 -6.41 -0.43
N GLU A 38 -3.60 -5.50 0.32
CA GLU A 38 -3.97 -5.17 1.70
C GLU A 38 -5.39 -4.63 1.78
N THR A 39 -5.76 -3.71 0.87
CA THR A 39 -7.13 -3.17 0.78
C THR A 39 -8.15 -4.26 0.48
N LEU A 40 -7.84 -5.17 -0.46
CA LEU A 40 -8.71 -6.31 -0.77
C LEU A 40 -8.90 -7.24 0.43
N LEU A 41 -7.80 -7.58 1.12
CA LEU A 41 -7.85 -8.45 2.30
C LEU A 41 -8.63 -7.80 3.44
N ILE A 42 -8.45 -6.51 3.69
CA ILE A 42 -9.21 -5.77 4.70
C ILE A 42 -10.71 -5.84 4.39
N LYS A 43 -11.08 -5.59 3.14
CA LYS A 43 -12.48 -5.66 2.72
C LYS A 43 -13.08 -7.05 2.98
N VAL A 44 -12.41 -8.10 2.53
CA VAL A 44 -12.89 -9.49 2.70
C VAL A 44 -12.99 -9.86 4.19
N LEU A 45 -11.95 -9.56 4.97
CA LEU A 45 -11.93 -9.91 6.39
C LEU A 45 -12.93 -9.10 7.23
N ARG A 46 -13.30 -7.89 6.80
CA ARG A 46 -14.41 -7.13 7.37
C ARG A 46 -15.76 -7.75 7.03
N GLU A 47 -15.97 -8.08 5.76
CA GLU A 47 -17.21 -8.75 5.31
C GLU A 47 -17.42 -10.10 6.03
N ASP A 48 -16.33 -10.83 6.32
CA ASP A 48 -16.34 -12.08 7.08
C ASP A 48 -16.44 -11.88 8.62
N GLY A 49 -16.40 -10.64 9.11
CA GLY A 49 -16.47 -10.31 10.54
C GLY A 49 -15.20 -10.67 11.35
N VAL A 50 -14.08 -10.96 10.68
CA VAL A 50 -12.78 -11.26 11.30
C VAL A 50 -12.06 -9.99 11.72
N LEU A 51 -12.17 -8.93 10.92
CA LEU A 51 -11.72 -7.58 11.26
C LEU A 51 -12.90 -6.70 11.68
N PRO A 52 -12.72 -5.77 12.62
CA PRO A 52 -13.76 -4.85 13.02
C PRO A 52 -14.08 -3.83 11.91
N ASP A 53 -15.28 -3.27 11.95
CA ASP A 53 -15.78 -2.35 10.91
C ASP A 53 -15.03 -1.02 10.84
N ASP A 54 -14.35 -0.64 11.91
CA ASP A 54 -13.49 0.53 12.01
C ASP A 54 -12.05 0.25 11.55
N PHE A 55 -11.76 -0.96 11.06
CA PHE A 55 -10.45 -1.30 10.55
C PHE A 55 -10.17 -0.54 9.24
N GLU A 56 -9.30 0.46 9.33
CA GLU A 56 -8.79 1.20 8.19
C GLU A 56 -7.39 0.72 7.78
N PRO A 57 -7.09 0.62 6.47
CA PRO A 57 -5.73 0.38 6.02
C PRO A 57 -4.79 1.47 6.55
N LEU A 58 -3.59 1.06 6.98
CA LEU A 58 -2.54 2.01 7.31
C LEU A 58 -2.22 2.83 6.07
N GLY A 59 -2.48 4.13 6.11
CA GLY A 59 -2.29 5.04 4.98
C GLY A 59 -0.94 4.85 4.27
N GLU A 60 -0.95 5.00 2.94
CA GLU A 60 0.25 4.87 2.13
C GLU A 60 1.30 5.88 2.56
N THR A 61 2.34 5.41 3.24
CA THR A 61 3.57 6.16 3.45
C THR A 61 4.38 6.12 2.15
N ARG A 62 3.80 6.61 1.04
CA ARG A 62 4.48 6.69 -0.26
C ARG A 62 3.86 7.69 -1.24
N GLY A 63 3.34 8.80 -0.71
CA GLY A 63 3.54 10.07 -1.39
C GLY A 63 5.00 10.47 -1.16
N GLY A 64 5.89 10.09 -2.08
CA GLY A 64 7.16 10.78 -2.18
C GLY A 64 6.82 12.24 -2.45
N ASP A 65 6.93 13.08 -1.43
CA ASP A 65 7.00 14.52 -1.62
C ASP A 65 8.24 14.73 -2.50
N ARG A 66 8.03 14.82 -3.80
CA ARG A 66 8.99 15.35 -4.74
C ARG A 66 9.05 16.86 -4.47
N THR A 67 9.50 17.25 -3.29
CA THR A 67 10.17 18.53 -3.13
C THR A 67 11.50 18.36 -3.85
N THR A 68 11.45 18.54 -5.17
CA THR A 68 12.63 18.90 -5.94
C THR A 68 13.22 20.11 -5.25
N LYS A 69 14.28 19.90 -4.47
CA LYS A 69 15.21 20.95 -4.09
C LYS A 69 15.64 21.56 -5.43
N LYS A 70 15.08 22.71 -5.79
CA LYS A 70 15.69 23.56 -6.81
C LYS A 70 17.01 23.98 -6.21
N GLU A 71 18.05 23.23 -6.53
CA GLU A 71 19.42 23.66 -6.41
C GLU A 71 19.56 24.77 -7.45
N SER A 72 19.31 26.00 -6.99
CA SER A 72 19.69 27.20 -7.74
C SER A 72 21.21 27.17 -7.84
N THR A 73 21.70 26.78 -9.02
CA THR A 73 23.09 26.96 -9.41
C THR A 73 23.41 28.46 -9.36
N GLU A 74 24.22 28.86 -8.39
CA GLU A 74 25.09 30.03 -8.49
C GLU A 74 26.27 29.63 -9.40
N ASP A 75 26.36 30.19 -10.59
CA ASP A 75 27.64 30.58 -11.20
C ASP A 75 27.41 31.53 -12.40
N GLY A 76 28.09 32.68 -12.40
CA GLY A 76 28.08 33.70 -13.47
C GLY A 76 28.02 35.13 -12.98
#